data_AF-A0A1L8E9F4-F1
#
_entry.id   AF-A0A1L8E9F4-F1
#
_cell.length_a   1.000
_cell.length_b   1.000
_cell.length_c   1.000
_cell.angle_alpha   90.00
_cell.angle_beta   90.00
_cell.angle_gamma   90.00
#
_symmetry.space_group_name_H-M   'P 1'
#
loop_
_entity.id
_entity.type
_entity.pdbx_description
1 polymer ?
#
loop_
_entity_poly.entity_id
_entity_poly.type
_entity_poly.pdbx_seq_one_letter_code
_entity_poly.pdbx_strand_id
1 'polypeptide(L)'
;TSRLSHLLLQEIRIYFILKIIFTGFIIRMTNWHCCLVVLVSVCSIGSSLSTADEDSCYSFAGGSVYPAEAPKSDHTLQTTKAVISKPAPYFEGTAVVNKEIVKLSLSQYTGKYVVLLFYPLDFTFVCPTEIIAFSDRIQEFRDINTEVIACSVDSHFTHLAWINTPRKEGGLGNVKIPLLSDLTHKISKDYGVYLEDLGHTLRGLFIIDQRGVLRQITMNDLPVGRSVDETIRLVQAFQYTDTHGEVCPAGWKPGADTIVPNPKEKSKYFEKNN
;
A
#
# COMPACT_ATOMS: atom_id res chain seq x y z
N THR A 1 74.17 31.18 -6.25
CA THR A 1 74.31 29.80 -5.73
C THR A 1 73.20 29.36 -4.77
N SER A 2 72.00 29.97 -4.75
CA SER A 2 70.91 29.56 -3.83
C SER A 2 69.58 29.19 -4.49
N ARG A 3 69.47 29.16 -5.83
CA ARG A 3 68.23 28.76 -6.54
C ARG A 3 68.30 27.39 -7.23
N LEU A 4 69.49 26.87 -7.54
CA LEU A 4 69.66 25.53 -8.14
C LEU A 4 69.67 24.39 -7.11
N SER A 5 70.09 24.65 -5.85
CA SER A 5 70.06 23.65 -4.78
C SER A 5 68.65 23.31 -4.29
N HIS A 6 67.71 24.27 -4.39
CA HIS A 6 66.34 24.10 -3.92
C HIS A 6 65.46 23.29 -4.89
N LEU A 7 65.76 23.33 -6.19
CA LEU A 7 65.05 22.56 -7.22
C LEU A 7 65.50 21.08 -7.24
N LEU A 8 66.80 20.81 -7.04
CA LEU A 8 67.34 19.45 -6.93
C LEU A 8 66.80 18.68 -5.72
N LEU A 9 66.58 19.36 -4.58
CA LEU A 9 65.98 18.74 -3.39
C LEU A 9 64.48 18.40 -3.57
N GLN A 10 63.79 19.10 -4.47
CA GLN A 10 62.37 18.87 -4.72
C GLN A 10 62.14 17.69 -5.67
N GLU A 11 63.01 17.51 -6.69
CA GLU A 11 62.94 16.34 -7.58
C GLU A 11 63.32 15.02 -6.88
N ILE A 12 64.32 15.03 -5.99
CA ILE A 12 64.73 13.82 -5.25
C ILE A 12 63.60 13.34 -4.31
N ARG A 13 62.84 14.27 -3.71
CA ARG A 13 61.69 13.92 -2.86
C ARG A 13 60.54 13.28 -3.64
N ILE A 14 60.25 13.76 -4.85
CA ILE A 14 59.21 13.20 -5.72
C ILE A 14 59.61 11.78 -6.18
N TYR A 15 60.89 11.58 -6.52
CA TYR A 15 61.40 10.27 -6.95
C TYR A 15 61.32 9.21 -5.84
N PHE A 16 61.59 9.59 -4.58
CA PHE A 16 61.48 8.67 -3.44
C PHE A 16 60.02 8.29 -3.13
N ILE A 17 59.09 9.24 -3.24
CA ILE A 17 57.65 8.98 -3.02
C ILE A 17 57.09 8.07 -4.12
N LEU A 18 57.42 8.30 -5.39
CA LEU A 18 56.99 7.43 -6.49
C LEU A 18 57.56 6.00 -6.35
N LYS A 19 58.81 5.86 -5.90
CA LYS A 19 59.44 4.54 -5.73
C LYS A 19 58.79 3.72 -4.60
N ILE A 20 58.33 4.36 -3.52
CA ILE A 20 57.59 3.70 -2.43
C ILE A 20 56.20 3.23 -2.92
N ILE A 21 55.49 4.05 -3.70
CA ILE A 21 54.17 3.69 -4.25
C ILE A 21 54.27 2.52 -5.23
N PHE A 22 55.25 2.53 -6.14
CA PHE A 22 55.44 1.44 -7.10
C PHE A 22 55.90 0.13 -6.45
N THR A 23 56.75 0.19 -5.41
CA THR A 23 57.20 -1.02 -4.70
C THR A 23 56.05 -1.64 -3.88
N GLY A 24 55.16 -0.82 -3.31
CA GLY A 24 53.96 -1.31 -2.61
C GLY A 24 52.90 -1.93 -3.52
N PHE A 25 52.80 -1.48 -4.77
CA PHE A 25 51.84 -2.04 -5.74
C PHE A 25 52.30 -3.40 -6.31
N ILE A 26 53.61 -3.58 -6.50
CA ILE A 26 54.19 -4.85 -7.00
C ILE A 26 54.13 -5.96 -5.94
N ILE A 27 54.31 -5.66 -4.66
CA ILE A 27 54.20 -6.65 -3.56
C ILE A 27 52.74 -7.12 -3.34
N ARG A 28 51.75 -6.32 -3.75
CA ARG A 28 50.33 -6.65 -3.62
C ARG A 28 49.76 -7.42 -4.81
N MET A 29 50.44 -7.42 -5.97
CA MET A 29 50.06 -8.22 -7.15
C MET A 29 50.70 -9.62 -7.20
N THR A 30 51.80 -9.87 -6.48
CA THR A 30 52.44 -11.19 -6.44
C THR A 30 51.82 -12.19 -5.45
N ASN A 31 50.87 -11.75 -4.60
CA ASN A 31 50.14 -12.63 -3.66
C ASN A 31 48.78 -13.13 -4.18
N TRP A 32 48.40 -12.84 -5.43
CA TRP A 32 47.11 -13.28 -6.01
C TRP A 32 47.24 -14.44 -7.03
N HIS A 33 48.44 -15.03 -7.19
CA HIS A 33 48.66 -16.11 -8.17
C HIS A 33 49.20 -17.44 -7.60
N CYS A 34 49.05 -17.71 -6.30
CA CYS A 34 49.60 -18.95 -5.69
C CYS A 34 48.65 -19.85 -4.88
N CYS A 35 47.31 -19.73 -5.00
CA CYS A 35 46.39 -20.70 -4.37
C CYS A 35 45.33 -21.23 -5.35
N LEU A 36 45.78 -21.60 -6.55
CA LEU A 36 45.06 -22.54 -7.42
C LEU A 36 45.91 -23.82 -7.46
N VAL A 37 45.28 -24.99 -7.34
CA VAL A 37 45.82 -26.36 -7.38
C VAL A 37 45.96 -27.04 -6.00
N VAL A 38 45.56 -28.32 -5.95
CA VAL A 38 45.44 -29.28 -4.83
C VAL A 38 44.02 -29.26 -4.24
N LEU A 39 43.11 -30.23 -4.39
CA LEU A 39 43.22 -31.69 -4.49
C LEU A 39 41.92 -32.27 -5.11
N VAL A 40 42.07 -33.28 -5.97
CA VAL A 40 41.01 -34.06 -6.62
C VAL A 40 40.78 -35.39 -5.87
N SER A 41 39.50 -35.77 -5.75
CA SER A 41 38.96 -37.14 -5.60
C SER A 41 39.08 -37.88 -4.26
N VAL A 42 37.95 -38.03 -3.55
CA VAL A 42 37.50 -39.31 -2.99
C VAL A 42 35.97 -39.42 -3.12
N CYS A 43 35.52 -40.53 -3.71
CA CYS A 43 34.13 -40.91 -3.93
C CYS A 43 33.51 -41.58 -2.69
N SER A 44 32.22 -41.29 -2.48
CA SER A 44 31.14 -42.19 -2.02
C SER A 44 31.23 -42.91 -0.66
N ILE A 45 30.26 -42.64 0.24
CA ILE A 45 29.15 -43.55 0.62
C ILE A 45 28.31 -42.88 1.75
N GLY A 46 27.02 -42.67 1.45
CA GLY A 46 25.87 -42.93 2.35
C GLY A 46 25.65 -42.10 3.62
N SER A 47 24.63 -41.23 3.59
CA SER A 47 23.47 -41.36 4.50
C SER A 47 22.37 -40.38 4.12
N SER A 48 21.18 -40.92 3.92
CA SER A 48 19.89 -40.26 3.74
C SER A 48 19.60 -39.21 4.83
N LEU A 49 19.33 -37.97 4.43
CA LEU A 49 18.50 -37.06 5.21
C LEU A 49 17.63 -36.24 4.25
N SER A 50 16.32 -36.43 4.40
CA SER A 50 15.25 -35.71 3.74
C SER A 50 15.34 -34.21 4.04
N THR A 51 15.68 -33.40 3.05
CA THR A 51 15.30 -31.98 3.04
C THR A 51 13.99 -31.88 2.28
N ALA A 52 12.94 -31.51 3.01
CA ALA A 52 11.63 -31.22 2.44
C ALA A 52 11.76 -30.13 1.37
N ASP A 53 11.11 -30.39 0.24
CA ASP A 53 10.98 -29.51 -0.91
C ASP A 53 9.98 -28.40 -0.55
N GLU A 54 10.45 -27.30 0.06
CA GLU A 54 9.63 -26.15 0.48
C GLU A 54 9.78 -24.91 -0.43
N ASP A 55 10.10 -25.08 -1.72
CA ASP A 55 10.13 -23.97 -2.69
C ASP A 55 9.33 -24.26 -3.97
N SER A 56 8.18 -24.95 -3.84
CA SER A 56 7.22 -25.01 -4.94
C SER A 56 6.34 -23.76 -4.93
N CYS A 57 6.67 -22.81 -5.82
CA CYS A 57 5.78 -21.71 -6.17
C CYS A 57 4.43 -22.29 -6.65
N TYR A 58 3.38 -22.14 -5.84
CA TYR A 58 2.04 -22.56 -6.23
C TYR A 58 1.54 -21.66 -7.37
N SER A 59 1.63 -22.14 -8.62
CA SER A 59 0.93 -21.52 -9.74
C SER A 59 -0.54 -21.94 -9.68
N PHE A 60 -1.39 -21.17 -9.00
CA PHE A 60 -2.83 -21.39 -9.07
C PHE A 60 -3.36 -20.83 -10.38
N ALA A 61 -4.07 -21.67 -11.16
CA ALA A 61 -4.76 -21.29 -12.39
C ALA A 61 -3.90 -20.70 -13.55
N GLY A 62 -2.58 -20.96 -13.58
CA GLY A 62 -1.74 -20.67 -14.75
C GLY A 62 -1.32 -19.21 -14.94
N GLY A 63 -1.53 -18.35 -13.95
CA GLY A 63 -1.03 -16.96 -13.92
C GLY A 63 -0.30 -16.66 -12.61
N SER A 64 0.66 -15.73 -12.64
CA SER A 64 1.27 -15.20 -11.43
C SER A 64 0.37 -14.09 -10.86
N VAL A 65 -0.34 -14.38 -9.76
CA VAL A 65 -1.10 -13.36 -9.01
C VAL A 65 -0.16 -12.31 -8.41
N TYR A 66 1.09 -12.71 -8.13
CA TYR A 66 2.14 -11.90 -7.55
C TYR A 66 3.25 -11.61 -8.57
N PRO A 67 3.82 -10.39 -8.63
CA PRO A 67 5.16 -10.20 -9.16
C PRO A 67 6.15 -11.05 -8.32
N ALA A 68 7.12 -11.71 -8.95
CA ALA A 68 8.04 -12.63 -8.27
C ALA A 68 8.78 -11.92 -7.12
N GLU A 69 8.70 -12.49 -5.90
CA GLU A 69 9.28 -11.94 -4.68
C GLU A 69 10.80 -12.10 -4.63
N ALA A 70 11.51 -11.09 -4.11
CA ALA A 70 12.88 -11.21 -3.62
C ALA A 70 12.86 -11.52 -2.10
N PRO A 71 13.92 -12.13 -1.52
CA PRO A 71 13.91 -12.59 -0.12
C PRO A 71 13.80 -11.40 0.85
N LYS A 72 12.90 -11.52 1.83
CA LYS A 72 12.57 -10.47 2.80
C LYS A 72 13.69 -10.21 3.81
N SER A 73 14.10 -8.96 3.94
CA SER A 73 14.86 -8.43 5.09
C SER A 73 13.90 -7.89 6.15
N ASP A 74 14.22 -8.12 7.43
CA ASP A 74 13.79 -7.48 8.69
C ASP A 74 12.42 -6.75 8.78
N HIS A 75 11.73 -6.93 9.91
CA HIS A 75 10.50 -6.20 10.24
C HIS A 75 10.68 -4.67 10.12
N THR A 76 10.29 -4.11 8.98
CA THR A 76 10.37 -2.68 8.70
C THR A 76 9.23 -1.97 9.43
N LEU A 77 9.57 -0.95 10.23
CA LEU A 77 8.58 -0.12 10.91
C LEU A 77 7.71 0.60 9.88
N GLN A 78 6.43 0.25 9.83
CA GLN A 78 5.41 0.95 9.05
C GLN A 78 4.90 2.15 9.86
N THR A 79 4.87 3.33 9.26
CA THR A 79 4.36 4.55 9.89
C THR A 79 3.14 5.06 9.14
N THR A 80 2.16 5.61 9.85
CA THR A 80 0.92 6.15 9.26
C THR A 80 0.44 7.36 10.04
N LYS A 81 -0.22 8.29 9.35
CA LYS A 81 -0.95 9.41 9.98
C LYS A 81 -2.42 9.05 10.23
N ALA A 82 -2.91 7.97 9.63
CA ALA A 82 -4.30 7.53 9.76
C ALA A 82 -4.51 6.83 11.11
N VAL A 83 -5.18 7.54 12.03
CA VAL A 83 -5.52 7.02 13.37
C VAL A 83 -7.02 7.17 13.60
N ILE A 84 -7.70 6.07 13.90
CA ILE A 84 -9.14 6.08 14.22
C ILE A 84 -9.39 7.04 15.40
N SER A 85 -10.51 7.76 15.37
CA SER A 85 -10.90 8.85 16.29
C SER A 85 -10.12 10.16 16.16
N LYS A 86 -9.15 10.25 15.25
CA LYS A 86 -8.43 11.48 14.92
C LYS A 86 -8.91 12.04 13.57
N PRO A 87 -8.64 13.32 13.27
CA PRO A 87 -8.85 13.86 11.94
C PRO A 87 -8.14 12.98 10.90
N ALA A 88 -8.84 12.62 9.82
CA ALA A 88 -8.26 11.86 8.73
C ALA A 88 -7.12 12.66 8.07
N PRO A 89 -6.03 12.01 7.60
CA PRO A 89 -4.95 12.72 6.91
C PRO A 89 -5.49 13.47 5.69
N TYR A 90 -5.18 14.77 5.61
CA TYR A 90 -5.59 15.60 4.50
C TYR A 90 -4.99 15.09 3.18
N PHE A 91 -5.80 15.09 2.13
CA PHE A 91 -5.36 14.83 0.77
C PHE A 91 -5.97 15.83 -0.20
N GLU A 92 -5.20 16.10 -1.25
CA GLU A 92 -5.62 16.82 -2.45
C GLU A 92 -4.87 16.24 -3.64
N GLY A 93 -5.51 16.26 -4.80
CA GLY A 93 -4.91 15.70 -6.00
C GLY A 93 -5.74 15.97 -7.24
N THR A 94 -5.26 15.43 -8.36
CA THR A 94 -5.99 15.43 -9.61
C THR A 94 -6.80 14.14 -9.68
N ALA A 95 -8.10 14.25 -10.00
CA ALA A 95 -8.99 13.12 -10.15
C ALA A 95 -9.68 13.14 -11.51
N VAL A 96 -10.18 11.99 -11.96
CA VAL A 96 -11.09 11.89 -13.09
C VAL A 96 -12.51 11.72 -12.56
N VAL A 97 -13.40 12.65 -12.92
CA VAL A 97 -14.82 12.65 -12.54
C VAL A 97 -15.64 12.87 -13.80
N ASN A 98 -16.59 11.99 -14.10
CA ASN A 98 -17.41 12.09 -15.32
C ASN A 98 -16.57 12.24 -16.61
N LYS A 99 -15.41 11.55 -16.68
CA LYS A 99 -14.42 11.65 -17.77
C LYS A 99 -13.71 13.00 -17.91
N GLU A 100 -13.87 13.90 -16.95
CA GLU A 100 -13.17 15.18 -16.88
C GLU A 100 -12.07 15.14 -15.82
N ILE A 101 -10.97 15.83 -16.09
CA ILE A 101 -9.85 15.96 -15.16
C ILE A 101 -10.12 17.16 -14.25
N VAL A 102 -10.23 16.93 -12.95
CA VAL A 102 -10.59 17.94 -11.95
C VAL A 102 -9.64 17.91 -10.75
N LYS A 103 -9.62 19.00 -9.97
CA LYS A 103 -8.97 19.03 -8.66
C LYS A 103 -9.94 18.61 -7.58
N LEU A 104 -9.52 17.64 -6.77
CA LEU A 104 -10.31 17.07 -5.68
C LEU A 104 -9.51 17.14 -4.38
N SER A 105 -10.18 17.46 -3.28
CA SER A 105 -9.59 17.45 -1.94
C SER A 105 -10.59 16.92 -0.91
N LEU A 106 -10.08 16.40 0.21
CA LEU A 106 -10.92 15.92 1.31
C LEU A 106 -11.87 17.01 1.84
N SER A 107 -11.42 18.26 1.85
CA SER A 107 -12.21 19.41 2.35
C SER A 107 -13.50 19.66 1.58
N GLN A 108 -13.58 19.27 0.29
CA GLN A 108 -14.78 19.39 -0.53
C GLN A 108 -15.93 18.49 -0.04
N TYR A 109 -15.64 17.52 0.82
CA TYR A 109 -16.62 16.57 1.35
C TYR A 109 -17.04 16.86 2.80
N THR A 110 -16.69 18.04 3.33
CA THR A 110 -17.16 18.48 4.65
C THR A 110 -18.69 18.42 4.73
N GLY A 111 -19.23 17.85 5.80
CA GLY A 111 -20.67 17.64 5.96
C GLY A 111 -21.22 16.35 5.33
N LYS A 112 -20.37 15.55 4.66
CA LYS A 112 -20.71 14.21 4.15
C LYS A 112 -19.81 13.15 4.76
N TYR A 113 -20.30 11.93 4.86
CA TYR A 113 -19.42 10.78 5.06
C TYR A 113 -18.63 10.50 3.78
N VAL A 114 -17.39 10.02 3.92
CA VAL A 114 -16.52 9.64 2.80
C VAL A 114 -15.99 8.24 3.00
N VAL A 115 -16.15 7.41 1.96
CA VAL A 115 -15.44 6.14 1.82
C VAL A 115 -14.26 6.36 0.87
N LEU A 116 -13.04 6.31 1.40
CA LEU A 116 -11.81 6.38 0.60
C LEU A 116 -11.26 4.97 0.37
N LEU A 117 -11.22 4.55 -0.89
CA LEU A 117 -10.85 3.22 -1.35
C LEU A 117 -9.52 3.26 -2.10
N PHE A 118 -8.44 2.74 -1.50
CA PHE A 118 -7.21 2.48 -2.23
C PHE A 118 -7.28 1.13 -2.95
N TYR A 119 -6.76 1.10 -4.17
CA TYR A 119 -6.58 -0.13 -4.94
C TYR A 119 -5.17 -0.18 -5.55
N PRO A 120 -4.60 -1.39 -5.77
CA PRO A 120 -3.22 -1.53 -6.22
C PRO A 120 -2.88 -0.75 -7.50
N LEU A 121 -3.46 -1.14 -8.64
CA LEU A 121 -3.08 -0.65 -9.96
C LEU A 121 -4.24 -0.73 -10.96
N ASP A 122 -4.28 0.21 -11.90
CA ASP A 122 -5.10 0.18 -13.11
C ASP A 122 -4.79 -1.06 -13.97
N PHE A 123 -5.76 -1.50 -14.79
CA PHE A 123 -5.62 -2.62 -15.74
C PHE A 123 -5.20 -3.97 -15.14
N THR A 124 -5.51 -4.20 -13.86
CA THR A 124 -5.30 -5.49 -13.18
C THR A 124 -6.63 -6.25 -12.95
N PHE A 125 -6.61 -7.31 -12.11
CA PHE A 125 -7.69 -8.31 -12.08
C PHE A 125 -8.84 -7.98 -11.10
N VAL A 126 -8.53 -7.85 -9.80
CA VAL A 126 -9.56 -7.65 -8.76
C VAL A 126 -9.99 -6.18 -8.68
N CYS A 127 -9.07 -5.25 -8.92
CA CYS A 127 -9.30 -3.80 -8.86
C CYS A 127 -10.53 -3.31 -9.65
N PRO A 128 -10.73 -3.68 -10.94
CA PRO A 128 -11.91 -3.24 -11.68
C PRO A 128 -13.21 -3.73 -11.05
N THR A 129 -13.23 -4.94 -10.47
CA THR A 129 -14.43 -5.50 -9.84
C THR A 129 -14.89 -4.67 -8.64
N GLU A 130 -13.95 -4.18 -7.83
CA GLU A 130 -14.26 -3.35 -6.66
C GLU A 130 -14.79 -1.98 -7.09
N ILE A 131 -14.07 -1.30 -7.99
CA ILE A 131 -14.45 0.03 -8.48
C ILE A 131 -15.82 0.00 -9.14
N ILE A 132 -16.08 -1.03 -9.98
CA ILE A 132 -17.37 -1.23 -10.62
C ILE A 132 -18.48 -1.46 -9.59
N ALA A 133 -18.25 -2.32 -8.59
CA ALA A 133 -19.26 -2.62 -7.57
C ALA A 133 -19.66 -1.37 -6.76
N PHE A 134 -18.69 -0.56 -6.33
CA PHE A 134 -18.96 0.71 -5.65
C PHE A 134 -19.61 1.74 -6.58
N SER A 135 -19.17 1.83 -7.83
CA SER A 135 -19.73 2.74 -8.83
C SER A 135 -21.19 2.43 -9.17
N ASP A 136 -21.53 1.15 -9.35
CA ASP A 136 -22.88 0.73 -9.71
C ASP A 136 -23.86 0.94 -8.55
N ARG A 137 -23.38 0.79 -7.30
CA ARG A 137 -24.15 0.98 -6.06
C ARG A 137 -23.96 2.35 -5.39
N ILE A 138 -23.35 3.32 -6.08
CA ILE A 138 -23.05 4.64 -5.49
C ILE A 138 -24.30 5.36 -4.97
N GLN A 139 -25.47 5.08 -5.53
CA GLN A 139 -26.72 5.70 -5.10
C GLN A 139 -27.08 5.31 -3.66
N GLU A 140 -26.82 4.07 -3.24
CA GLU A 140 -27.08 3.61 -1.87
C GLU A 140 -26.25 4.40 -0.84
N PHE A 141 -25.04 4.83 -1.20
CA PHE A 141 -24.22 5.71 -0.36
C PHE A 141 -24.74 7.15 -0.37
N ARG A 142 -25.11 7.68 -1.54
CA ARG A 142 -25.60 9.06 -1.68
C ARG A 142 -26.94 9.27 -0.97
N ASP A 143 -27.81 8.26 -0.95
CA ASP A 143 -29.09 8.28 -0.23
C ASP A 143 -28.91 8.45 1.29
N ILE A 144 -27.76 8.01 1.82
CA ILE A 144 -27.36 8.21 3.23
C ILE A 144 -26.25 9.27 3.37
N ASN A 145 -26.23 10.29 2.50
CA ASN A 145 -25.29 11.43 2.56
C ASN A 145 -23.80 11.01 2.63
N THR A 146 -23.43 10.01 1.84
CA THR A 146 -22.08 9.46 1.77
C THR A 146 -21.55 9.46 0.33
N GLU A 147 -20.29 9.82 0.14
CA GLU A 147 -19.60 9.73 -1.16
C GLU A 147 -18.48 8.69 -1.09
N VAL A 148 -18.11 8.17 -2.27
CA VAL A 148 -17.03 7.19 -2.42
C VAL A 148 -15.97 7.76 -3.36
N ILE A 149 -14.70 7.64 -2.99
CA ILE A 149 -13.54 8.06 -3.79
C ILE A 149 -12.61 6.85 -3.92
N ALA A 150 -12.23 6.49 -5.13
CA ALA A 150 -11.19 5.48 -5.35
C ALA A 150 -9.84 6.16 -5.65
N CYS A 151 -8.74 5.56 -5.19
CA CYS A 151 -7.40 6.14 -5.29
C CYS A 151 -6.37 5.04 -5.62
N SER A 152 -5.44 5.34 -6.53
CA SER A 152 -4.23 4.53 -6.73
C SER A 152 -3.04 5.43 -7.06
N VAL A 153 -1.87 4.82 -7.23
CA VAL A 153 -0.64 5.52 -7.62
C VAL A 153 -0.58 5.85 -9.12
N ASP A 154 -1.55 5.40 -9.91
CA ASP A 154 -1.59 5.63 -11.35
C ASP A 154 -1.86 7.10 -11.69
N SER A 155 -1.51 7.49 -12.92
CA SER A 155 -1.79 8.83 -13.42
C SER A 155 -3.27 9.03 -13.74
N HIS A 156 -3.76 10.25 -13.61
CA HIS A 156 -5.11 10.63 -14.07
C HIS A 156 -5.33 10.40 -15.57
N PHE A 157 -4.28 10.37 -16.40
CA PHE A 157 -4.38 9.97 -17.80
C PHE A 157 -4.64 8.47 -17.95
N THR A 158 -3.98 7.63 -17.15
CA THR A 158 -4.21 6.18 -17.09
C THR A 158 -5.63 5.88 -16.65
N HIS A 159 -6.12 6.56 -15.60
CA HIS A 159 -7.51 6.46 -15.16
C HIS A 159 -8.50 6.77 -16.27
N LEU A 160 -8.29 7.86 -17.03
CA LEU A 160 -9.18 8.23 -18.13
C LEU A 160 -9.15 7.18 -19.25
N ALA A 161 -7.99 6.63 -19.58
CA ALA A 161 -7.86 5.54 -20.54
C ALA A 161 -8.62 4.28 -20.06
N TRP A 162 -8.52 3.95 -18.78
CA TRP A 162 -9.16 2.77 -18.20
C TRP A 162 -10.69 2.91 -18.10
N ILE A 163 -11.18 4.11 -17.79
CA ILE A 163 -12.61 4.48 -17.88
C ILE A 163 -13.13 4.34 -19.31
N ASN A 164 -12.32 4.69 -20.32
CA ASN A 164 -12.70 4.55 -21.72
C ASN A 164 -12.59 3.12 -22.26
N THR A 165 -11.96 2.21 -21.52
CA THR A 165 -11.87 0.80 -21.88
C THR A 165 -13.19 0.08 -21.51
N PRO A 166 -13.80 -0.72 -22.42
CA PRO A 166 -15.02 -1.47 -22.13
C PRO A 166 -14.83 -2.50 -20.99
N ARG A 167 -15.87 -2.70 -20.17
CA ARG A 167 -15.85 -3.70 -19.08
C ARG A 167 -15.54 -5.13 -19.55
N LYS A 168 -15.97 -5.48 -20.77
CA LYS A 168 -15.71 -6.80 -21.38
C LYS A 168 -14.23 -7.06 -21.67
N GLU A 169 -13.42 -6.01 -21.73
CA GLU A 169 -11.98 -6.06 -21.97
C GLU A 169 -11.17 -5.81 -20.68
N GLY A 170 -11.83 -5.84 -19.50
CA GLY A 170 -11.19 -5.54 -18.22
C GLY A 170 -11.10 -4.04 -17.90
N GLY A 171 -11.78 -3.19 -18.67
CA GLY A 171 -11.94 -1.77 -18.38
C GLY A 171 -13.02 -1.46 -17.34
N LEU A 172 -13.20 -0.19 -17.02
CA LEU A 172 -14.22 0.24 -16.05
C LEU A 172 -15.55 0.66 -16.71
N GLY A 173 -15.50 1.15 -17.94
CA GLY A 173 -16.65 1.77 -18.60
C GLY A 173 -17.13 3.03 -17.87
N ASN A 174 -18.45 3.24 -17.81
CA ASN A 174 -19.02 4.42 -17.16
C ASN A 174 -18.93 4.31 -15.63
N VAL A 175 -17.94 4.98 -15.04
CA VAL A 175 -17.72 5.06 -13.58
C VAL A 175 -18.32 6.34 -13.02
N LYS A 176 -19.06 6.22 -11.91
CA LYS A 176 -19.82 7.31 -11.27
C LYS A 176 -19.17 7.85 -9.99
N ILE A 177 -17.99 7.32 -9.65
CA ILE A 177 -17.16 7.72 -8.51
C ILE A 177 -15.86 8.36 -9.00
N PRO A 178 -15.27 9.33 -8.29
CA PRO A 178 -13.97 9.89 -8.63
C PRO A 178 -12.85 8.85 -8.56
N LEU A 179 -11.95 8.88 -9.55
CA LEU A 179 -10.65 8.18 -9.49
C LEU A 179 -9.54 9.20 -9.24
N LEU A 180 -9.00 9.21 -8.02
CA LEU A 180 -7.94 10.10 -7.55
C LEU A 180 -6.56 9.50 -7.86
N SER A 181 -5.71 10.33 -8.46
CA SER A 181 -4.32 9.97 -8.77
C SER A 181 -3.36 10.39 -7.66
N ASP A 182 -2.62 9.44 -7.10
CA ASP A 182 -1.56 9.64 -6.11
C ASP A 182 -0.16 9.31 -6.69
N LEU A 183 0.18 9.93 -7.82
CA LEU A 183 1.49 9.75 -8.48
C LEU A 183 2.71 9.99 -7.58
N THR A 184 2.55 10.77 -6.51
CA THR A 184 3.64 11.08 -5.57
C THR A 184 3.78 10.06 -4.44
N HIS A 185 2.82 9.14 -4.34
CA HIS A 185 2.67 8.14 -3.27
C HIS A 185 2.44 8.76 -1.88
N LYS A 186 2.30 10.09 -1.80
CA LYS A 186 2.20 10.82 -0.55
C LYS A 186 0.90 10.47 0.16
N ILE A 187 -0.21 10.39 -0.57
CA ILE A 187 -1.52 10.08 0.01
C ILE A 187 -1.50 8.65 0.55
N SER A 188 -0.99 7.71 -0.23
CA SER A 188 -0.84 6.29 0.12
C SER A 188 0.04 6.08 1.35
N LYS A 189 1.16 6.82 1.45
CA LYS A 189 2.05 6.81 2.61
C LYS A 189 1.41 7.45 3.84
N ASP A 190 0.73 8.59 3.68
CA ASP A 190 0.03 9.26 4.79
C ASP A 190 -1.07 8.37 5.39
N TYR A 191 -1.72 7.56 4.57
CA TYR A 191 -2.73 6.57 4.99
C TYR A 191 -2.14 5.20 5.39
N GLY A 192 -0.82 4.97 5.21
CA GLY A 192 -0.15 3.74 5.62
C GLY A 192 -0.51 2.50 4.80
N VAL A 193 -0.85 2.66 3.53
CA VAL A 193 -1.26 1.57 2.63
C VAL A 193 -0.26 1.30 1.51
N TYR A 194 0.82 2.06 1.43
CA TYR A 194 1.85 1.93 0.40
C TYR A 194 2.81 0.78 0.74
N LEU A 195 3.04 -0.11 -0.23
CA LEU A 195 3.99 -1.20 -0.14
C LEU A 195 5.31 -0.75 -0.78
N GLU A 196 6.31 -0.40 0.05
CA GLU A 196 7.59 0.15 -0.42
C GLU A 196 8.29 -0.78 -1.42
N ASP A 197 8.22 -2.09 -1.21
CA ASP A 197 8.87 -3.09 -2.07
C ASP A 197 8.19 -3.25 -3.44
N LEU A 198 6.90 -2.95 -3.53
CA LEU A 198 6.10 -3.17 -4.76
C LEU A 198 5.80 -1.87 -5.53
N GLY A 199 5.95 -0.72 -4.90
CA GLY A 199 5.71 0.56 -5.56
C GLY A 199 4.25 0.96 -5.71
N HIS A 200 3.32 0.26 -5.06
CA HIS A 200 1.87 0.52 -5.13
C HIS A 200 1.18 0.22 -3.80
N THR A 201 -0.14 0.39 -3.75
CA THR A 201 -0.91 0.18 -2.51
C THR A 201 -1.37 -1.26 -2.32
N LEU A 202 -1.63 -1.65 -1.07
CA LEU A 202 -2.54 -2.76 -0.76
C LEU A 202 -4.01 -2.30 -0.82
N ARG A 203 -4.96 -3.20 -0.54
CA ARG A 203 -6.40 -2.87 -0.56
C ARG A 203 -6.87 -2.21 0.73
N GLY A 204 -6.59 -0.91 0.89
CA GLY A 204 -7.01 -0.12 2.05
C GLY A 204 -8.34 0.61 1.84
N LEU A 205 -9.27 0.55 2.79
CA LEU A 205 -10.54 1.29 2.79
C LEU A 205 -10.68 2.06 4.10
N PHE A 206 -11.10 3.31 4.01
CA PHE A 206 -11.26 4.20 5.15
C PHE A 206 -12.66 4.83 5.15
N ILE A 207 -13.33 4.83 6.30
CA ILE A 207 -14.60 5.55 6.49
C ILE A 207 -14.33 6.79 7.33
N ILE A 208 -14.61 7.96 6.76
CA ILE A 208 -14.39 9.28 7.36
C ILE A 208 -15.77 9.93 7.58
N ASP A 209 -16.01 10.44 8.77
CA ASP A 209 -17.30 11.08 9.11
C ASP A 209 -17.44 12.50 8.56
N GLN A 210 -18.64 13.06 8.70
CA GLN A 210 -18.98 14.42 8.26
C GLN A 210 -18.14 15.56 8.86
N ARG A 211 -17.39 15.29 9.94
CA ARG A 211 -16.47 16.23 10.60
C ARG A 211 -15.02 16.01 10.16
N GLY A 212 -14.77 15.08 9.24
CA GLY A 212 -13.43 14.70 8.80
C GLY A 212 -12.70 13.78 9.77
N VAL A 213 -13.39 13.12 10.70
CA VAL A 213 -12.78 12.18 11.66
C VAL A 213 -12.78 10.77 11.10
N LEU A 214 -11.63 10.09 11.17
CA LEU A 214 -11.49 8.70 10.72
C LEU A 214 -12.20 7.74 11.69
N ARG A 215 -13.13 6.93 11.18
CA ARG A 215 -13.98 6.04 11.98
C ARG A 215 -13.62 4.56 11.82
N GLN A 216 -13.15 4.16 10.64
CA GLN A 216 -12.91 2.75 10.32
C GLN A 216 -11.78 2.60 9.31
N ILE A 217 -11.02 1.50 9.46
CA ILE A 217 -9.96 1.08 8.54
C ILE A 217 -10.17 -0.41 8.22
N THR A 218 -10.24 -0.75 6.94
CA THR A 218 -10.19 -2.13 6.44
C THR A 218 -8.98 -2.28 5.54
N MET A 219 -8.14 -3.27 5.78
CA MET A 219 -6.97 -3.56 4.94
C MET A 219 -7.00 -5.04 4.54
N ASN A 220 -7.05 -5.29 3.24
CA ASN A 220 -6.94 -6.63 2.69
C ASN A 220 -5.59 -6.79 1.99
N ASP A 221 -5.08 -8.01 1.99
CA ASP A 221 -4.00 -8.41 1.08
C ASP A 221 -4.49 -8.40 -0.38
N LEU A 222 -3.55 -8.44 -1.33
CA LEU A 222 -3.79 -8.26 -2.76
C LEU A 222 -4.83 -9.21 -3.40
N PRO A 223 -4.91 -10.52 -3.07
CA PRO A 223 -5.77 -11.43 -3.81
C PRO A 223 -7.26 -11.38 -3.40
N VAL A 224 -7.62 -10.70 -2.30
CA VAL A 224 -8.98 -10.75 -1.73
C VAL A 224 -9.68 -9.39 -1.82
N GLY A 225 -10.73 -9.31 -2.63
CA GLY A 225 -11.58 -8.12 -2.75
C GLY A 225 -12.41 -7.81 -1.50
N ARG A 226 -12.84 -6.56 -1.36
CA ARG A 226 -13.68 -6.06 -0.24
C ARG A 226 -15.17 -6.17 -0.55
N SER A 227 -15.99 -6.03 0.50
CA SER A 227 -17.45 -6.09 0.42
C SER A 227 -18.09 -4.71 0.47
N VAL A 228 -18.91 -4.40 -0.54
CA VAL A 228 -19.74 -3.18 -0.57
C VAL A 228 -20.82 -3.23 0.52
N ASP A 229 -21.42 -4.40 0.75
CA ASP A 229 -22.48 -4.58 1.76
C ASP A 229 -21.99 -4.28 3.18
N GLU A 230 -20.79 -4.76 3.52
CA GLU A 230 -20.20 -4.48 4.83
C GLU A 230 -19.85 -3.01 4.98
N THR A 231 -19.37 -2.37 3.90
CA THR A 231 -19.06 -0.93 3.91
C THR A 231 -20.33 -0.13 4.18
N ILE A 232 -21.44 -0.42 3.48
CA ILE A 232 -22.73 0.26 3.69
C ILE A 232 -23.22 0.04 5.13
N ARG A 233 -23.15 -1.20 5.63
CA ARG A 233 -23.56 -1.53 7.00
C ARG A 233 -22.79 -0.70 8.03
N LEU A 234 -21.47 -0.57 7.86
CA LEU A 234 -20.61 0.21 8.76
C LEU A 234 -20.94 1.71 8.71
N VAL A 235 -21.16 2.28 7.52
CA VAL A 235 -21.57 3.68 7.38
C VAL A 235 -22.90 3.92 8.12
N GLN A 236 -23.90 3.06 7.89
CA GLN A 236 -25.20 3.14 8.56
C GLN A 236 -25.07 3.03 10.09
N ALA A 237 -24.20 2.13 10.58
CA ALA A 237 -23.96 1.96 12.01
C ALA A 237 -23.36 3.23 12.63
N PHE A 238 -22.33 3.82 12.02
CA PHE A 238 -21.74 5.05 12.54
C PHE A 238 -22.73 6.21 12.54
N GLN A 239 -23.50 6.39 11.46
CA GLN A 239 -24.55 7.40 11.40
C GLN A 239 -25.63 7.21 12.46
N TYR A 240 -26.03 5.96 12.73
CA TYR A 240 -26.97 5.65 13.80
C TYR A 240 -26.43 6.08 15.15
N THR A 241 -25.19 5.69 15.48
CA THR A 241 -24.55 6.04 16.76
C THR A 241 -24.32 7.55 16.93
N ASP A 242 -23.97 8.25 15.85
CA ASP A 242 -23.78 9.71 15.86
C ASP A 242 -25.11 10.46 16.13
N THR A 243 -26.24 9.88 15.72
CA THR A 243 -27.57 10.50 15.84
C THR A 243 -28.27 10.15 17.17
N HIS A 244 -28.13 8.91 17.65
CA HIS A 244 -28.92 8.41 18.79
C HIS A 244 -28.13 8.31 20.11
N GLY A 245 -26.79 8.29 20.06
CA GLY A 245 -25.96 8.13 21.26
C GLY A 245 -25.99 6.72 21.89
N GLU A 246 -26.66 5.77 21.26
CA GLU A 246 -26.59 4.34 21.57
C GLU A 246 -25.40 3.67 20.86
N VAL A 247 -25.10 2.42 21.19
CA VAL A 247 -24.08 1.62 20.49
C VAL A 247 -24.69 0.42 19.75
N CYS A 248 -24.10 0.10 18.59
CA CYS A 248 -24.51 -1.00 17.74
C CYS A 248 -23.77 -2.30 18.12
N PRO A 249 -24.49 -3.42 18.41
CA PRO A 249 -23.90 -4.73 18.67
C PRO A 249 -23.19 -5.35 17.46
N ALA A 250 -22.53 -6.50 17.69
CA ALA A 250 -21.92 -7.29 16.63
C ALA A 250 -22.96 -7.72 15.58
N GLY A 251 -22.64 -7.53 14.29
CA GLY A 251 -23.53 -7.87 13.18
C GLY A 251 -24.75 -6.96 13.03
N TRP A 252 -24.83 -5.83 13.75
CA TRP A 252 -25.95 -4.90 13.67
C TRP A 252 -26.24 -4.44 12.24
N LYS A 253 -27.53 -4.38 11.91
CA LYS A 253 -28.12 -3.84 10.68
C LYS A 253 -29.28 -2.91 11.04
N PRO A 254 -29.69 -1.99 10.15
CA PRO A 254 -30.84 -1.12 10.41
C PRO A 254 -32.07 -1.90 10.87
N GLY A 255 -32.69 -1.43 11.96
CA GLY A 255 -33.85 -2.07 12.59
C GLY A 255 -33.52 -3.11 13.67
N ALA A 256 -32.24 -3.50 13.84
CA ALA A 256 -31.82 -4.38 14.93
C ALA A 256 -31.67 -3.63 16.25
N ASP A 257 -31.76 -4.38 17.35
CA ASP A 257 -31.61 -3.87 18.71
C ASP A 257 -30.23 -3.24 18.97
N THR A 258 -30.21 -2.23 19.84
CA THR A 258 -29.06 -1.42 20.22
C THR A 258 -28.88 -1.40 21.73
N ILE A 259 -27.74 -0.91 22.20
CA ILE A 259 -27.40 -0.86 23.62
C ILE A 259 -27.24 0.60 24.05
N VAL A 260 -27.96 1.02 25.09
CA VAL A 260 -27.67 2.28 25.77
C VAL A 260 -26.37 2.13 26.56
N PRO A 261 -25.33 2.95 26.32
CA PRO A 261 -24.03 2.83 26.98
C PRO A 261 -24.05 3.35 28.43
N ASN A 262 -24.97 2.83 29.23
CA ASN A 262 -25.14 3.12 30.65
C ASN A 262 -25.15 1.79 31.44
N PRO A 263 -24.40 1.68 32.57
CA PRO A 263 -24.30 0.44 33.34
C PRO A 263 -25.63 -0.17 33.80
N LYS A 264 -26.66 0.65 34.04
CA LYS A 264 -27.99 0.19 34.46
C LYS A 264 -28.91 -0.08 33.27
N GLU A 265 -28.92 0.82 32.28
CA GLU A 265 -29.88 0.70 31.17
C GLU A 265 -29.50 -0.36 30.15
N LYS A 266 -28.21 -0.72 30.06
CA LYS A 266 -27.76 -1.81 29.18
C LYS A 266 -28.47 -3.13 29.45
N SER A 267 -28.94 -3.38 30.68
CA SER A 267 -29.65 -4.61 31.05
C SER A 267 -30.89 -4.84 30.19
N LYS A 268 -31.58 -3.78 29.72
CA LYS A 268 -32.74 -3.90 28.83
C LYS A 268 -32.41 -4.67 27.55
N TYR A 269 -31.24 -4.42 26.97
CA TYR A 269 -30.79 -5.14 25.78
C TYR A 269 -30.47 -6.61 26.11
N PHE A 270 -29.72 -6.84 27.18
CA PHE A 270 -29.27 -8.19 27.56
C PHE A 270 -30.43 -9.09 28.02
N GLU A 271 -31.45 -8.55 28.68
CA GLU A 271 -32.66 -9.28 29.05
C GLU A 271 -33.55 -9.63 27.85
N LYS A 272 -33.55 -8.80 26.81
CA LYS A 272 -34.34 -9.06 25.60
C LYS A 272 -33.69 -10.09 24.67
N ASN A 273 -32.36 -10.15 24.65
CA ASN A 273 -31.58 -10.92 23.67
C ASN A 273 -30.93 -12.20 24.26
N ASN A 274 -31.30 -12.59 25.48
CA ASN A 274 -30.92 -13.87 26.13
C ASN A 274 -32.13 -14.47 26.83
#